data_AF-A0A6P4BF50-F1
#
_entry.id   AF-A0A6P4BF50-F1
#
_cell.length_a   1.000
_cell.length_b   1.000
_cell.length_c   1.000
_cell.angle_alpha   90.00
_cell.angle_beta   90.00
_cell.angle_gamma   90.00
#
_symmetry.space_group_name_H-M   'P 1'
#
loop_
_entity.id
_entity.type
_entity.pdbx_description
1 polymer ?
#
loop_
_entity_poly.entity_id
_entity_poly.type
_entity_poly.pdbx_seq_one_letter_code
_entity_poly.pdbx_strand_id
1 'polypeptide(L)'
;MGVSFNLNKFVPNNSKDIIFQGDATITDHNVIRLTNLDSDGNPLGNRVGRILFSNTMHLYDHSGFRAGFETTFIFRISKPYNSEFAPGPGDGLAFFITNAGTEIPPESSGKFLGLFNDASDKIVAIEFDTFSNFEIGDPNYPHIGVNINSIRSSAIGYWNWHDGAVTTAKITYNSALKRITVSVSTYLDNQPDTLTYDIDLSTILPEKVVVGLSASTGQFSQNTEILSWTFKSN
;
A
#
# COMPACT_ATOMS: atom_id res chain seq x y z
N MET A 1 -9.90 18.13 12.25
CA MET A 1 -8.49 18.55 12.46
C MET A 1 -7.62 17.60 11.68
N GLY A 2 -6.65 18.13 10.93
CA GLY A 2 -5.70 17.30 10.18
C GLY A 2 -4.82 16.45 11.08
N VAL A 3 -4.31 15.35 10.54
CA VAL A 3 -3.38 14.45 11.22
C VAL A 3 -2.06 14.39 10.47
N SER A 4 -0.95 14.24 11.19
CA SER A 4 0.36 14.08 10.56
C SER A 4 1.28 13.22 11.39
N PHE A 5 2.12 12.44 10.72
CA PHE A 5 3.22 11.70 11.35
C PHE A 5 4.42 11.60 10.41
N ASN A 6 5.58 11.34 11.00
CA ASN A 6 6.82 11.13 10.28
C ASN A 6 7.61 9.99 10.93
N LEU A 7 7.70 8.86 10.24
CA LEU A 7 8.35 7.63 10.72
C LEU A 7 9.57 7.35 9.82
N ASN A 8 10.70 7.97 10.16
CA ASN A 8 11.97 7.77 9.43
C ASN A 8 12.70 6.47 9.81
N LYS A 9 12.33 5.87 10.96
CA LYS A 9 12.77 4.57 11.46
C LYS A 9 11.67 3.99 12.33
N PHE A 10 11.53 2.68 12.31
CA PHE A 10 10.53 1.98 13.10
C PHE A 10 11.19 1.38 14.33
N VAL A 11 11.10 2.08 15.46
CA VAL A 11 11.54 1.57 16.77
C VAL A 11 10.33 1.10 17.57
N PRO A 12 10.44 0.08 18.43
CA PRO A 12 9.33 -0.42 19.24
C PRO A 12 8.64 0.66 20.09
N ASN A 13 9.32 1.75 20.46
CA ASN A 13 8.68 2.85 21.21
C ASN A 13 7.81 3.78 20.33
N ASN A 14 8.08 3.87 19.02
CA ASN A 14 7.24 4.59 18.06
C ASN A 14 6.04 3.71 17.60
N SER A 15 5.99 2.44 18.02
CA SER A 15 4.93 1.52 17.60
C SER A 15 3.55 1.84 18.21
N LYS A 16 3.46 2.75 19.20
CA LYS A 16 2.16 3.16 19.75
C LYS A 16 1.29 3.91 18.73
N ASP A 17 1.92 4.48 17.70
CA ASP A 17 1.24 5.20 16.62
C ASP A 17 0.86 4.28 15.44
N ILE A 18 1.28 3.00 15.47
CA ILE A 18 1.10 2.05 14.38
C ILE A 18 0.41 0.79 14.89
N ILE A 19 -0.70 0.42 14.26
CA ILE A 19 -1.39 -0.84 14.50
C ILE A 19 -0.84 -1.86 13.50
N PHE A 20 -0.34 -2.99 13.99
CA PHE A 20 0.14 -4.11 13.18
C PHE A 20 -0.94 -5.17 13.05
N GLN A 21 -1.09 -5.73 11.85
CA GLN A 21 -2.02 -6.82 11.55
C GLN A 21 -1.34 -7.87 10.67
N GLY A 22 -1.76 -9.12 10.82
CA GLY A 22 -1.20 -10.24 10.07
C GLY A 22 0.29 -10.44 10.37
N ASP A 23 1.08 -10.63 9.32
CA ASP A 23 2.50 -10.93 9.39
C ASP A 23 3.40 -9.70 9.61
N ALA A 24 2.82 -8.49 9.65
CA ALA A 24 3.60 -7.27 9.74
C ALA A 24 4.42 -7.20 11.04
N THR A 25 5.73 -6.96 10.91
CA THR A 25 6.66 -6.93 12.04
C THR A 25 7.75 -5.87 11.85
N ILE A 26 8.36 -5.43 12.95
CA ILE A 26 9.57 -4.57 12.93
C ILE A 26 10.80 -5.49 12.96
N THR A 27 11.72 -5.29 12.03
CA THR A 27 12.99 -6.02 12.00
C THR A 27 14.00 -5.42 12.99
N ASP A 28 15.05 -6.18 13.26
CA ASP A 28 16.26 -5.74 13.97
C ASP A 28 16.99 -4.55 13.31
N HIS A 29 16.71 -4.28 12.03
CA HIS A 29 17.20 -3.11 11.31
C HIS A 29 16.28 -1.89 11.39
N ASN A 30 15.23 -1.91 12.22
CA ASN A 30 14.24 -0.84 12.38
C ASN A 30 13.48 -0.49 11.09
N VAL A 31 13.25 -1.49 10.23
CA VAL A 31 12.34 -1.41 9.08
C VAL A 31 11.11 -2.25 9.37
N ILE A 32 9.97 -1.94 8.74
CA ILE A 32 8.80 -2.81 8.81
C ILE A 32 8.88 -3.81 7.67
N ARG A 33 8.69 -5.09 7.99
CA ARG A 33 8.45 -6.14 7.00
C ARG A 33 6.97 -6.50 7.04
N LEU A 34 6.30 -6.44 5.89
CA LEU A 34 4.87 -6.73 5.80
C LEU A 34 4.57 -8.22 5.56
N THR A 35 5.49 -8.96 4.95
CA THR A 35 5.31 -10.40 4.62
C THR A 35 6.47 -11.22 5.21
N ASN A 36 6.17 -12.29 5.94
CA ASN A 36 7.20 -13.06 6.65
C ASN A 36 8.16 -13.82 5.74
N LEU A 37 9.35 -14.07 6.26
CA LEU A 37 10.37 -14.91 5.64
C LEU A 37 10.51 -16.23 6.40
N ASP A 38 11.06 -17.26 5.75
CA ASP A 38 11.54 -18.47 6.41
C ASP A 38 12.86 -18.21 7.17
N SER A 39 13.40 -19.24 7.81
CA SER A 39 14.65 -19.16 8.58
C SER A 39 15.89 -18.83 7.73
N ASP A 40 15.83 -19.09 6.43
CA ASP A 40 16.91 -18.85 5.48
C ASP A 40 16.79 -17.46 4.81
N GLY A 41 15.75 -16.70 5.16
CA GLY A 41 15.48 -15.38 4.62
C GLY A 41 14.71 -15.39 3.30
N ASN A 42 14.07 -16.51 2.91
CA ASN A 42 13.24 -16.57 1.71
C ASN A 42 11.81 -16.12 2.00
N PRO A 43 11.18 -15.33 1.12
CA PRO A 43 9.79 -14.92 1.27
C PRO A 43 8.81 -16.10 1.25
N LEU A 44 7.94 -16.16 2.26
CA LEU A 44 6.88 -17.16 2.35
C LEU A 44 5.69 -16.80 1.45
N GLY A 45 5.04 -17.81 0.87
CA GLY A 45 3.79 -17.66 0.12
C GLY A 45 2.56 -17.56 1.03
N ASN A 46 1.45 -17.07 0.47
CA ASN A 46 0.16 -16.90 1.14
C ASN A 46 0.27 -16.12 2.47
N ARG A 47 1.01 -15.02 2.47
CA ARG A 47 1.14 -14.11 3.62
C ARG A 47 0.41 -12.81 3.38
N VAL A 48 -0.01 -12.18 4.46
CA VAL A 48 -0.60 -10.84 4.46
C VAL A 48 -0.10 -10.12 5.69
N GLY A 49 0.35 -8.89 5.54
CA GLY A 49 0.57 -8.00 6.67
C GLY A 49 0.16 -6.57 6.35
N ARG A 50 -0.42 -5.92 7.36
CA ARG A 50 -0.84 -4.53 7.28
C ARG A 50 -0.28 -3.74 8.44
N ILE A 51 -0.01 -2.47 8.17
CA ILE A 51 0.20 -1.47 9.20
C ILE A 51 -0.78 -0.33 8.99
N LEU A 52 -1.33 0.19 10.08
CA LEU A 52 -2.25 1.31 10.07
C LEU A 52 -1.75 2.40 11.00
N PHE A 53 -1.96 3.65 10.61
CA PHE A 53 -1.80 4.74 11.56
C PHE A 53 -2.95 4.71 12.58
N SER A 54 -2.64 4.80 13.87
CA SER A 54 -3.61 4.58 14.94
C SER A 54 -4.68 5.67 15.04
N ASN A 55 -4.37 6.90 14.62
CA ASN A 55 -5.32 8.01 14.68
C ASN A 55 -6.18 8.10 13.42
N THR A 56 -7.47 8.34 13.61
CA THR A 56 -8.42 8.58 12.52
C THR A 56 -8.23 9.97 11.92
N MET A 57 -8.26 10.06 10.59
CA MET A 57 -8.35 11.30 9.83
C MET A 57 -9.81 11.65 9.57
N HIS A 58 -10.17 12.93 9.75
CA HIS A 58 -11.45 13.46 9.25
C HIS A 58 -11.30 13.83 7.78
N LEU A 59 -11.96 13.09 6.88
CA LEU A 59 -11.92 13.31 5.44
C LEU A 59 -12.85 14.45 5.01
N TYR A 60 -14.00 14.61 5.66
CA TYR A 60 -14.95 15.68 5.37
C TYR A 60 -15.81 15.98 6.60
N ASP A 61 -16.71 16.97 6.51
CA ASP A 61 -17.82 17.13 7.45
C ASP A 61 -19.04 17.81 6.77
N HIS A 62 -20.11 18.00 7.55
CA HIS A 62 -21.34 18.66 7.12
C HIS A 62 -21.24 20.19 7.06
N SER A 63 -20.15 20.81 7.53
CA SER A 63 -19.89 22.25 7.40
C SER A 63 -19.38 22.64 6.00
N GLY A 64 -18.99 21.64 5.20
CA GLY A 64 -18.39 21.82 3.88
C GLY A 64 -16.88 21.59 3.86
N PHE A 65 -16.26 21.24 4.99
CA PHE A 65 -14.84 20.90 5.05
C PHE A 65 -14.54 19.63 4.23
N ARG A 66 -13.41 19.63 3.52
CA ARG A 66 -12.90 18.50 2.73
C ARG A 66 -11.38 18.44 2.84
N ALA A 67 -10.86 17.38 3.44
CA ALA A 67 -9.42 17.20 3.65
C ALA A 67 -8.72 16.76 2.36
N GLY A 68 -7.60 17.42 2.06
CA GLY A 68 -6.55 16.92 1.19
C GLY A 68 -5.45 16.27 2.03
N PHE A 69 -4.66 15.40 1.41
CA PHE A 69 -3.53 14.77 2.09
C PHE A 69 -2.34 14.57 1.15
N GLU A 70 -1.18 14.37 1.78
CA GLU A 70 0.02 13.88 1.14
C GLU A 70 0.61 12.75 2.00
N THR A 71 1.04 11.68 1.35
CA THR A 71 1.82 10.63 1.99
C THR A 71 3.03 10.30 1.13
N THR A 72 4.14 10.01 1.81
CA THR A 72 5.35 9.49 1.16
C THR A 72 5.84 8.32 1.97
N PHE A 73 6.10 7.19 1.31
CA PHE A 73 6.76 6.05 1.92
C PHE A 73 7.90 5.57 1.03
N ILE A 74 8.96 5.11 1.69
CA ILE A 74 10.10 4.49 1.03
C ILE A 74 9.99 3.01 1.30
N PHE A 75 10.03 2.19 0.25
CA PHE A 75 9.87 0.76 0.34
C PHE A 75 10.89 0.04 -0.53
N ARG A 76 11.05 -1.25 -0.28
CA ARG A 76 11.84 -2.18 -1.09
C ARG A 76 11.04 -3.45 -1.27
N ILE A 77 10.97 -3.91 -2.52
CA ILE A 77 10.44 -5.23 -2.86
C ILE A 77 11.58 -6.03 -3.49
N SER A 78 11.86 -7.22 -2.96
CA SER A 78 12.89 -8.09 -3.50
C SER A 78 12.37 -9.51 -3.73
N LYS A 79 12.84 -10.13 -4.82
CA LYS A 79 12.59 -11.54 -5.14
C LYS A 79 13.24 -12.48 -4.11
N PRO A 80 12.80 -13.76 -4.05
CA PRO A 80 13.47 -14.78 -3.26
C PRO A 80 14.94 -14.99 -3.67
N TYR A 81 15.83 -15.08 -2.68
CA TYR A 81 17.29 -15.13 -2.87
C TYR A 81 17.80 -16.36 -3.66
N ASN A 82 17.04 -17.44 -3.75
CA ASN A 82 17.50 -18.76 -4.24
C ASN A 82 16.77 -19.25 -5.50
N SER A 83 16.54 -18.37 -6.47
CA SER A 83 15.59 -18.65 -7.55
C SER A 83 16.08 -18.41 -8.98
N GLU A 84 16.97 -19.28 -9.48
CA GLU A 84 17.06 -19.47 -10.94
C GLU A 84 15.74 -20.01 -11.54
N PHE A 85 14.86 -20.57 -10.69
CA PHE A 85 13.60 -21.22 -11.07
C PHE A 85 12.38 -20.84 -10.23
N ALA A 86 12.51 -19.96 -9.23
CA ALA A 86 11.30 -19.54 -8.51
C ALA A 86 10.50 -18.60 -9.40
N PRO A 87 9.18 -18.77 -9.38
CA PRO A 87 8.32 -18.01 -10.26
C PRO A 87 8.36 -16.55 -9.70
N GLY A 88 8.22 -15.51 -10.55
CA GLY A 88 8.59 -14.11 -10.26
C GLY A 88 8.05 -13.44 -8.97
N PRO A 89 8.32 -12.15 -8.72
CA PRO A 89 7.80 -11.49 -7.51
C PRO A 89 6.26 -11.52 -7.53
N GLY A 90 5.66 -11.68 -6.36
CA GLY A 90 4.23 -11.49 -6.17
C GLY A 90 3.88 -11.32 -4.70
N ASP A 91 2.82 -10.58 -4.35
CA ASP A 91 1.80 -10.05 -5.28
C ASP A 91 1.78 -8.51 -5.33
N GLY A 92 2.21 -7.83 -4.28
CA GLY A 92 2.35 -6.37 -4.32
C GLY A 92 2.32 -5.69 -2.96
N LEU A 93 2.19 -4.36 -3.02
CA LEU A 93 2.05 -3.44 -1.89
C LEU A 93 0.92 -2.45 -2.22
N ALA A 94 0.18 -1.99 -1.22
CA ALA A 94 -0.83 -0.95 -1.40
C ALA A 94 -0.85 0.05 -0.25
N PHE A 95 -1.01 1.32 -0.57
CA PHE A 95 -1.49 2.33 0.38
C PHE A 95 -3.01 2.35 0.34
N PHE A 96 -3.67 2.30 1.50
CA PHE A 96 -5.12 2.23 1.55
C PHE A 96 -5.74 3.20 2.55
N ILE A 97 -6.99 3.57 2.28
CA ILE A 97 -7.84 4.42 3.10
C ILE A 97 -9.17 3.70 3.30
N THR A 98 -9.58 3.51 4.56
CA THR A 98 -10.81 2.77 4.88
C THR A 98 -11.37 3.16 6.25
N ASN A 99 -12.44 2.51 6.70
CA ASN A 99 -13.04 2.75 7.99
C ASN A 99 -12.13 2.34 9.16
N ALA A 100 -12.26 3.04 10.27
CA ALA A 100 -11.64 2.63 11.53
C ALA A 100 -12.13 1.22 11.93
N GLY A 101 -11.25 0.46 12.58
CA GLY A 101 -11.54 -0.92 13.00
C GLY A 101 -11.52 -1.95 11.87
N THR A 102 -10.99 -1.60 10.68
CA THR A 102 -10.77 -2.57 9.61
C THR A 102 -9.87 -3.73 10.08
N GLU A 103 -10.19 -4.94 9.66
CA GLU A 103 -9.39 -6.15 9.84
C GLU A 103 -9.00 -6.71 8.47
N ILE A 104 -8.01 -7.62 8.45
CA ILE A 104 -7.63 -8.30 7.20
C ILE A 104 -8.82 -9.17 6.79
N PRO A 105 -9.39 -8.96 5.59
CA PRO A 105 -10.50 -9.79 5.14
C PRO A 105 -10.06 -11.26 5.00
N PRO A 106 -10.90 -12.25 5.32
CA PRO A 106 -10.59 -13.65 5.06
C PRO A 106 -10.26 -13.88 3.58
N GLU A 107 -9.32 -14.81 3.31
CA GLU A 107 -8.95 -15.22 1.94
C GLU A 107 -8.45 -14.08 1.03
N SER A 108 -7.91 -13.01 1.62
CA SER A 108 -7.42 -11.82 0.89
C SER A 108 -5.91 -11.84 0.58
N SER A 109 -5.23 -12.98 0.72
CA SER A 109 -3.82 -13.12 0.33
C SER A 109 -3.62 -13.11 -1.19
N GLY A 110 -2.36 -13.03 -1.64
CA GLY A 110 -2.03 -12.93 -3.05
C GLY A 110 -2.60 -11.67 -3.69
N LYS A 111 -3.09 -11.78 -4.93
CA LYS A 111 -3.71 -10.70 -5.73
C LYS A 111 -4.68 -9.76 -5.02
N PHE A 112 -5.29 -10.15 -3.90
CA PHE A 112 -6.22 -9.30 -3.14
C PHE A 112 -5.54 -8.36 -2.12
N LEU A 113 -4.21 -8.42 -2.03
CA LEU A 113 -3.34 -7.48 -1.29
C LEU A 113 -3.67 -7.32 0.21
N GLY A 114 -4.40 -8.25 0.83
CA GLY A 114 -4.89 -8.11 2.21
C GLY A 114 -6.01 -7.09 2.39
N LEU A 115 -6.61 -6.63 1.29
CA LEU A 115 -7.53 -5.50 1.26
C LEU A 115 -8.93 -5.86 0.80
N PHE A 116 -9.06 -6.84 -0.10
CA PHE A 116 -10.33 -7.18 -0.72
C PHE A 116 -10.73 -8.62 -0.43
N ASN A 117 -11.99 -8.82 -0.11
CA ASN A 117 -12.70 -10.06 -0.32
C ASN A 117 -14.00 -9.72 -1.08
N ASP A 118 -14.83 -10.70 -1.42
CA ASP A 118 -16.10 -10.46 -2.12
C ASP A 118 -17.14 -9.62 -1.33
N ALA A 119 -16.76 -9.05 -0.18
CA ALA A 119 -17.61 -8.14 0.60
C ALA A 119 -17.51 -6.68 0.13
N SER A 120 -18.57 -5.92 0.41
CA SER A 120 -18.66 -4.50 0.05
C SER A 120 -17.98 -3.59 1.09
N ASP A 121 -16.67 -3.68 1.19
CA ASP A 121 -15.89 -2.77 2.06
C ASP A 121 -15.73 -1.39 1.41
N LYS A 122 -15.79 -0.35 2.24
CA LYS A 122 -15.53 1.04 1.82
C LYS A 122 -14.03 1.28 1.87
N ILE A 123 -13.37 1.10 0.74
CA ILE A 123 -11.92 1.19 0.65
C ILE A 123 -11.51 1.85 -0.67
N VAL A 124 -10.51 2.72 -0.56
CA VAL A 124 -9.75 3.22 -1.71
C VAL A 124 -8.31 2.82 -1.49
N ALA A 125 -7.70 2.21 -2.50
CA ALA A 125 -6.30 1.81 -2.45
C ALA A 125 -5.53 2.31 -3.66
N ILE A 126 -4.24 2.53 -3.44
CA ILE A 126 -3.25 2.76 -4.49
C ILE A 126 -2.31 1.55 -4.42
N GLU A 127 -2.42 0.64 -5.38
CA GLU A 127 -1.59 -0.56 -5.45
C GLU A 127 -0.32 -0.35 -6.27
N PHE A 128 0.69 -1.13 -5.93
CA PHE A 128 2.00 -1.26 -6.55
C PHE A 128 2.15 -2.75 -6.81
N ASP A 129 1.63 -3.17 -7.95
CA ASP A 129 1.42 -4.56 -8.30
C ASP A 129 2.63 -5.08 -9.08
N THR A 130 3.18 -6.19 -8.60
CA THR A 130 4.36 -6.85 -9.17
C THR A 130 4.02 -8.09 -9.98
N PHE A 131 2.76 -8.55 -9.94
CA PHE A 131 2.32 -9.81 -10.51
C PHE A 131 1.00 -9.68 -11.29
N SER A 132 1.08 -9.79 -12.62
CA SER A 132 -0.09 -9.68 -13.50
C SER A 132 -1.11 -10.84 -13.34
N ASN A 133 -2.27 -10.56 -12.74
CA ASN A 133 -3.42 -11.45 -12.69
C ASN A 133 -4.47 -11.08 -13.76
N PHE A 134 -4.32 -11.61 -14.98
CA PHE A 134 -5.20 -11.29 -16.12
C PHE A 134 -6.70 -11.53 -15.86
N GLU A 135 -7.05 -12.49 -15.01
CA GLU A 135 -8.44 -12.82 -14.69
C GLU A 135 -9.15 -11.70 -13.91
N ILE A 136 -8.40 -10.85 -13.21
CA ILE A 136 -8.93 -9.67 -12.51
C ILE A 136 -8.69 -8.36 -13.30
N GLY A 137 -8.06 -8.43 -14.47
CA GLY A 137 -7.97 -7.31 -15.41
C GLY A 137 -6.64 -6.56 -15.39
N ASP A 138 -5.62 -7.15 -14.77
CA ASP A 138 -4.28 -6.56 -14.73
C ASP A 138 -3.66 -6.50 -16.13
N PRO A 139 -2.83 -5.48 -16.40
CA PRO A 139 -2.00 -5.46 -17.60
C PRO A 139 -0.91 -6.52 -17.51
N ASN A 140 -0.26 -6.82 -18.65
CA ASN A 140 0.85 -7.78 -18.73
C ASN A 140 2.21 -7.21 -18.25
N TYR A 141 2.19 -6.25 -17.34
CA TYR A 141 3.37 -5.60 -16.76
C TYR A 141 3.10 -5.18 -15.30
N PRO A 142 4.15 -5.00 -14.47
CA PRO A 142 4.01 -4.37 -13.16
C PRO A 142 3.39 -2.98 -13.28
N HIS A 143 2.48 -2.65 -12.38
CA HIS A 143 1.66 -1.45 -12.54
C HIS A 143 1.34 -0.75 -11.21
N ILE A 144 1.00 0.53 -11.32
CA ILE A 144 0.34 1.29 -10.27
C ILE A 144 -1.15 1.28 -10.57
N GLY A 145 -1.97 1.04 -9.56
CA GLY A 145 -3.41 1.02 -9.70
C GLY A 145 -4.13 1.96 -8.74
N VAL A 146 -5.32 2.43 -9.11
CA VAL A 146 -6.25 3.10 -8.19
C VAL A 146 -7.50 2.22 -8.06
N ASN A 147 -7.64 1.59 -6.89
CA ASN A 147 -8.70 0.64 -6.59
C ASN A 147 -9.82 1.32 -5.79
N ILE A 148 -11.08 1.05 -6.14
CA ILE A 148 -12.26 1.62 -5.47
C ILE A 148 -13.22 0.49 -5.15
N ASN A 149 -13.28 0.08 -3.88
CA ASN A 149 -14.12 -1.01 -3.36
C ASN A 149 -13.97 -2.36 -4.13
N SER A 150 -12.89 -2.53 -4.88
CA SER A 150 -12.64 -3.68 -5.75
C SER A 150 -11.17 -3.76 -6.07
N ILE A 151 -10.60 -4.97 -6.14
CA ILE A 151 -9.23 -5.16 -6.62
C ILE A 151 -9.06 -4.73 -8.08
N ARG A 152 -10.12 -4.76 -8.89
CA ARG A 152 -10.04 -4.28 -10.28
C ARG A 152 -9.78 -2.77 -10.29
N SER A 153 -8.58 -2.38 -10.72
CA SER A 153 -8.17 -0.98 -10.80
C SER A 153 -9.07 -0.15 -11.71
N SER A 154 -9.50 1.02 -11.22
CA SER A 154 -10.26 2.01 -11.98
C SER A 154 -9.37 2.87 -12.87
N ALA A 155 -8.08 2.93 -12.57
CA ALA A 155 -7.04 3.48 -13.43
C ALA A 155 -5.73 2.74 -13.19
N ILE A 156 -4.96 2.58 -14.26
CA ILE A 156 -3.72 1.81 -14.30
C ILE A 156 -2.64 2.70 -14.92
N GLY A 157 -1.47 2.74 -14.30
CA GLY A 157 -0.25 3.35 -14.83
C GLY A 157 0.86 2.32 -14.90
N TYR A 158 1.70 2.38 -15.94
CA TYR A 158 2.89 1.55 -16.00
C TYR A 158 3.81 1.83 -14.80
N TRP A 159 4.46 0.78 -14.29
CA TRP A 159 5.48 0.90 -13.27
C TRP A 159 6.73 0.15 -13.70
N ASN A 160 7.84 0.89 -13.84
CA ASN A 160 9.15 0.31 -14.09
C ASN A 160 9.72 -0.29 -12.80
N TRP A 161 9.17 -1.42 -12.36
CA TRP A 161 9.62 -2.06 -11.13
C TRP A 161 11.04 -2.62 -11.27
N HIS A 162 11.88 -2.35 -10.25
CA HIS A 162 13.24 -2.84 -10.16
C HIS A 162 13.44 -3.69 -8.90
N ASP A 163 13.94 -4.90 -9.09
CA ASP A 163 14.17 -5.85 -8.00
C ASP A 163 15.15 -5.32 -6.95
N GLY A 164 14.71 -5.31 -5.68
CA GLY A 164 15.51 -4.88 -4.54
C GLY A 164 15.82 -3.37 -4.49
N ALA A 165 15.33 -2.59 -5.45
CA ALA A 165 15.57 -1.16 -5.48
C ALA A 165 14.80 -0.44 -4.36
N VAL A 166 15.47 0.54 -3.75
CA VAL A 166 14.81 1.45 -2.80
C VAL A 166 13.95 2.41 -3.59
N THR A 167 12.64 2.29 -3.41
CA THR A 167 11.62 3.01 -4.19
C THR A 167 10.89 3.99 -3.29
N THR A 168 10.69 5.21 -3.78
CA THR A 168 9.87 6.23 -3.12
C THR A 168 8.52 6.33 -3.81
N ALA A 169 7.44 6.12 -3.07
CA ALA A 169 6.10 6.43 -3.52
C ALA A 169 5.60 7.70 -2.82
N LYS A 170 5.15 8.67 -3.62
CA LYS A 170 4.47 9.88 -3.16
C LYS A 170 3.05 9.91 -3.70
N ILE A 171 2.07 10.03 -2.81
CA ILE A 171 0.65 10.10 -3.14
C ILE A 171 0.09 11.40 -2.57
N THR A 172 -0.63 12.15 -3.40
CA THR A 172 -1.36 13.35 -2.99
C THR A 172 -2.82 13.24 -3.36
N TYR A 173 -3.70 13.74 -2.50
CA TYR A 173 -5.11 13.96 -2.82
C TYR A 173 -5.43 15.44 -2.66
N ASN A 174 -5.80 16.08 -3.76
CA ASN A 174 -6.29 17.45 -3.77
C ASN A 174 -7.81 17.43 -3.67
N SER A 175 -8.35 17.83 -2.52
CA SER A 175 -9.80 17.81 -2.27
C SER A 175 -10.60 18.82 -3.09
N ALA A 176 -9.99 19.94 -3.48
CA ALA A 176 -10.63 20.95 -4.33
C ALA A 176 -10.76 20.46 -5.77
N LEU A 177 -9.74 19.77 -6.28
CA LEU A 177 -9.73 19.17 -7.62
C LEU A 177 -10.35 17.77 -7.66
N LYS A 178 -10.60 17.16 -6.50
CA LYS A 178 -11.07 15.77 -6.35
C LYS A 178 -10.17 14.83 -7.14
N ARG A 179 -8.86 14.89 -6.88
CA ARG A 179 -7.83 14.24 -7.70
C ARG A 179 -6.75 13.61 -6.86
N ILE A 180 -6.47 12.33 -7.12
CA ILE A 180 -5.30 11.61 -6.63
C ILE A 180 -4.19 11.74 -7.67
N THR A 181 -2.97 12.01 -7.22
CA THR A 181 -1.75 11.94 -8.02
C THR A 181 -0.73 11.07 -7.30
N VAL A 182 -0.24 10.05 -7.99
CA VAL A 182 0.78 9.10 -7.56
C VAL A 182 2.05 9.36 -8.37
N SER A 183 3.19 9.35 -7.70
CA SER A 183 4.51 9.43 -8.30
C SER A 183 5.42 8.39 -7.63
N VAL A 184 6.11 7.61 -8.45
CA VAL A 184 6.97 6.51 -8.01
C VAL A 184 8.35 6.70 -8.63
N SER A 185 9.38 6.69 -7.80
CA SER A 185 10.75 6.91 -8.27
C SER A 185 11.76 6.04 -7.55
N THR A 186 12.82 5.71 -8.27
CA THR A 186 14.02 5.07 -7.75
C THR A 186 15.25 5.74 -8.37
N TYR A 187 16.42 5.55 -7.76
CA TYR A 187 17.69 6.09 -8.27
C TYR A 187 18.14 5.46 -9.60
N LEU A 188 17.48 4.39 -10.04
CA LEU A 188 17.76 3.69 -11.29
C LEU A 188 17.09 4.33 -12.51
N ASP A 189 16.04 5.13 -12.29
CA ASP A 189 15.27 5.75 -13.37
C ASP A 189 15.56 7.25 -13.48
N ASN A 190 15.48 7.77 -14.71
CA ASN A 190 15.70 9.20 -14.97
C ASN A 190 14.46 10.06 -14.69
N GLN A 191 13.27 9.45 -14.62
CA GLN A 191 11.98 10.11 -14.42
C GLN A 191 11.08 9.22 -13.56
N PRO A 192 10.18 9.81 -12.76
CA PRO A 192 9.21 9.03 -12.02
C PRO A 192 8.10 8.47 -12.92
N ASP A 193 7.63 7.27 -12.60
CA ASP A 193 6.34 6.79 -13.09
C ASP A 193 5.22 7.55 -12.36
N THR A 194 4.15 7.89 -13.08
CA THR A 194 3.05 8.68 -12.51
C THR A 194 1.69 8.16 -12.93
N LEU A 195 0.71 8.29 -12.03
CA LEU A 195 -0.69 8.01 -12.28
C LEU A 195 -1.54 9.12 -11.66
N THR A 196 -2.56 9.57 -12.36
CA THR A 196 -3.53 10.55 -11.85
C THR A 196 -4.93 10.03 -12.07
N TYR A 197 -5.81 10.24 -11.09
CA TYR A 197 -7.19 9.79 -11.15
C TYR A 197 -8.13 10.78 -10.46
N ASP A 198 -9.23 11.13 -11.14
CA ASP A 198 -10.25 12.02 -10.63
C ASP A 198 -11.28 11.22 -9.83
N ILE A 199 -11.35 11.50 -8.52
CA ILE A 199 -12.23 10.81 -7.58
C ILE A 199 -12.66 11.76 -6.46
N ASP A 200 -13.95 11.77 -6.16
CA ASP A 200 -14.46 12.40 -4.94
C ASP A 200 -14.43 11.38 -3.80
N LEU A 201 -13.42 11.44 -2.94
CA LEU A 201 -13.32 10.48 -1.83
C LEU A 201 -14.52 10.54 -0.88
N SER A 202 -15.24 11.68 -0.81
CA SER A 202 -16.41 11.83 0.07
C SER A 202 -17.67 11.12 -0.42
N THR A 203 -17.69 10.63 -1.67
CA THR A 203 -18.80 9.80 -2.18
C THR A 203 -18.56 8.31 -1.95
N ILE A 204 -17.34 7.92 -1.58
CA ILE A 204 -16.92 6.52 -1.42
C ILE A 204 -16.71 6.17 0.05
N LEU A 205 -15.91 6.99 0.75
CA LEU A 205 -15.43 6.73 2.10
C LEU A 205 -16.28 7.45 3.17
N PRO A 206 -16.31 6.94 4.42
CA PRO A 206 -16.99 7.64 5.52
C PRO A 206 -16.26 8.93 5.94
N GLU A 207 -16.91 9.73 6.80
CA GLU A 207 -16.38 10.99 7.32
C GLU A 207 -15.03 10.83 8.01
N LYS A 208 -14.88 9.76 8.81
CA LYS A 208 -13.67 9.41 9.54
C LYS A 208 -13.06 8.15 8.96
N VAL A 209 -11.79 8.22 8.60
CA VAL A 209 -11.05 7.13 7.98
C VAL A 209 -9.74 6.87 8.71
N VAL A 210 -9.15 5.70 8.47
CA VAL A 210 -7.77 5.37 8.81
C VAL A 210 -6.99 5.13 7.53
N VAL A 211 -5.67 5.26 7.62
CA VAL A 211 -4.76 5.02 6.51
C VAL A 211 -3.74 3.96 6.87
N GLY A 212 -3.31 3.18 5.89
CA GLY A 212 -2.39 2.08 6.12
C GLY A 212 -1.60 1.68 4.88
N LEU A 213 -0.65 0.77 5.10
CA LEU A 213 0.08 0.05 4.08
C LEU A 213 -0.22 -1.44 4.24
N SER A 214 -0.49 -2.13 3.14
CA SER A 214 -0.82 -3.55 3.10
C SER A 214 -0.01 -4.24 2.03
N ALA A 215 0.51 -5.43 2.30
CA ALA A 215 1.17 -6.24 1.30
C ALA A 215 0.81 -7.71 1.49
N SER A 216 0.91 -8.46 0.41
CA SER A 216 0.64 -9.89 0.41
C SER A 216 1.60 -10.65 -0.50
N THR A 217 1.63 -11.95 -0.26
CA THR A 217 2.16 -12.97 -1.17
C THR A 217 1.09 -14.02 -1.39
N GLY A 218 1.18 -14.75 -2.50
CA GLY A 218 0.28 -15.81 -2.92
C GLY A 218 1.07 -17.08 -3.22
N GLN A 219 0.84 -17.65 -4.39
CA GLN A 219 1.70 -18.73 -4.91
C GLN A 219 3.12 -18.25 -5.20
N PHE A 220 3.23 -17.00 -5.64
CA PHE A 220 4.46 -16.26 -5.83
C PHE A 220 4.76 -15.47 -4.56
N SER A 221 6.03 -15.18 -4.31
CA SER A 221 6.44 -14.52 -3.08
C SER A 221 7.50 -13.46 -3.29
N GLN A 222 7.46 -12.45 -2.42
CA GLN A 222 8.41 -11.36 -2.39
C GLN A 222 8.58 -10.87 -0.95
N ASN A 223 9.76 -10.33 -0.64
CA ASN A 223 9.95 -9.59 0.59
C ASN A 223 9.46 -8.15 0.37
N THR A 224 8.54 -7.68 1.19
CA THR A 224 8.05 -6.29 1.14
C THR A 224 8.44 -5.56 2.42
N GLU A 225 9.37 -4.61 2.31
CA GLU A 225 9.87 -3.82 3.42
C GLU A 225 9.52 -2.33 3.27
N ILE A 226 9.08 -1.71 4.36
CA ILE A 226 8.85 -0.27 4.49
C ILE A 226 10.00 0.31 5.32
N LEU A 227 10.72 1.24 4.72
CA LEU A 227 11.92 1.86 5.26
C LEU A 227 11.58 3.17 5.98
N SER A 228 10.60 3.90 5.46
CA SER A 228 10.03 5.08 6.12
C SER A 228 8.60 5.33 5.65
N TRP A 229 7.83 6.05 6.47
CA TRP A 229 6.48 6.46 6.10
C TRP A 229 6.10 7.80 6.73
N THR A 230 5.57 8.70 5.91
CA THR A 230 5.12 10.02 6.31
C THR A 230 3.71 10.26 5.79
N PHE A 231 2.92 10.99 6.56
CA PHE A 231 1.57 11.37 6.18
C PHE A 231 1.24 12.73 6.75
N LYS A 232 0.48 13.51 6.01
CA LYS A 232 -0.10 14.78 6.47
C LYS A 232 -1.43 15.03 5.77
N SER A 233 -2.45 15.39 6.54
CA SER A 233 -3.69 15.99 6.05
C SER A 233 -3.86 17.42 6.55
N ASN A 234 -4.69 18.22 5.88
CA ASN A 234 -5.15 19.52 6.39
C ASN A 234 -6.44 19.39 7.20
#